data_AF-A0A2A8S406-F1
#
_entry.id   AF-A0A2A8S406-F1
#
_cell.length_a   1.000
_cell.length_b   1.000
_cell.length_c   1.000
_cell.angle_alpha   90.00
_cell.angle_beta   90.00
_cell.angle_gamma   90.00
#
_symmetry.space_group_name_H-M   'P 1'
#
loop_
_entity.id
_entity.type
_entity.pdbx_description
1 polymer ?
#
loop_
_entity_poly.entity_id
_entity_poly.type
_entity_poly.pdbx_seq_one_letter_code
_entity_poly.pdbx_strand_id
1 'polypeptide(L)' 'LDSTFDKESWYAPFKHAIEGLTAEQAIWKPSGEATNTIWENVNHLIYYKERLAANLEGREWTHNLDGDETFYLTNQSND' A
#
# COMPACT_ATOMS: atom_id res chain seq x y z
N LEU A 1 13.73 5.29 -5.59
CA LEU A 1 12.89 5.32 -4.37
C LEU A 1 12.32 6.71 -4.16
N ASP A 2 13.14 7.77 -4.17
CA ASP A 2 12.61 9.14 -4.04
C ASP A 2 11.60 9.52 -5.12
N SER A 3 11.84 9.15 -6.38
CA SER A 3 10.94 9.43 -7.50
C SER A 3 9.62 8.65 -7.48
N THR A 4 9.48 7.65 -6.59
CA THR A 4 8.23 6.90 -6.43
C THR A 4 7.40 7.42 -5.26
N PHE A 5 8.02 8.11 -4.29
CA PHE A 5 7.36 8.57 -3.08
C PHE A 5 7.19 10.10 -3.02
N ASP A 6 8.24 10.89 -3.26
CA ASP A 6 8.23 12.33 -2.98
C ASP A 6 8.63 13.20 -4.18
N LYS A 7 9.59 12.77 -5.01
CA LYS A 7 10.09 13.55 -6.14
C LYS A 7 9.29 13.27 -7.41
N GLU A 8 8.89 14.32 -8.10
CA GLU A 8 8.17 14.21 -9.37
C GLU A 8 9.02 13.54 -10.47
N SER A 9 8.34 12.77 -11.33
CA SER A 9 8.89 12.19 -12.54
C SER A 9 7.85 12.30 -13.66
N TRP A 10 7.80 11.35 -14.58
CA TRP A 10 6.74 11.30 -15.61
C TRP A 10 5.34 10.94 -15.07
N TYR A 11 5.23 10.71 -13.75
CA TYR A 11 4.00 10.47 -12.99
C TYR A 11 4.05 11.22 -11.66
N ALA A 12 2.87 11.48 -11.08
CA ALA A 12 2.76 12.07 -9.76
C ALA A 12 3.32 11.11 -8.70
N PRO A 13 4.24 11.56 -7.83
CA PRO A 13 4.80 10.73 -6.77
C PRO A 13 3.73 10.41 -5.72
N PHE A 14 3.84 9.26 -5.06
CA PHE A 14 2.76 8.72 -4.21
C PHE A 14 2.29 9.70 -3.14
N LYS A 15 3.21 10.39 -2.44
CA LYS A 15 2.89 11.37 -1.38
C LYS A 15 1.98 12.49 -1.88
N HIS A 16 2.22 12.99 -3.08
CA HIS A 16 1.38 14.03 -3.68
C HIS A 16 0.05 13.45 -4.17
N ALA A 17 0.06 12.23 -4.72
CA ALA A 17 -1.15 11.58 -5.21
C ALA A 17 -2.18 11.27 -4.11
N ILE A 18 -1.74 11.11 -2.86
CA ILE A 18 -2.62 10.85 -1.70
C ILE A 18 -2.87 12.09 -0.83
N GLU A 19 -2.37 13.26 -1.23
CA GLU A 19 -2.51 14.47 -0.42
C GLU A 19 -3.98 14.85 -0.24
N GLY A 20 -4.41 15.00 1.02
CA GLY A 20 -5.80 15.31 1.37
C GLY A 20 -6.76 14.12 1.35
N LEU A 21 -6.30 12.90 1.06
CA LEU A 21 -7.12 11.69 1.11
C LEU A 21 -7.53 11.37 2.56
N THR A 22 -8.83 11.19 2.81
CA THR A 22 -9.34 10.76 4.12
C THR A 22 -9.34 9.24 4.25
N ALA A 23 -9.40 8.73 5.49
CA ALA A 23 -9.55 7.30 5.74
C ALA A 23 -10.82 6.73 5.09
N GLU A 24 -11.95 7.44 5.20
CA GLU A 24 -13.23 7.07 4.57
C GLU A 24 -13.08 6.92 3.04
N GLN A 25 -12.40 7.84 2.39
CA GLN A 25 -12.13 7.76 0.95
C GLN A 25 -11.17 6.62 0.61
N ALA A 26 -10.20 6.33 1.48
CA ALA A 26 -9.23 5.27 1.27
C ALA A 26 -9.84 3.86 1.35
N ILE A 27 -10.87 3.67 2.18
CA ILE A 27 -11.59 2.38 2.34
C ILE A 27 -12.81 2.25 1.42
N TRP A 28 -13.19 3.30 0.71
CA TRP A 28 -14.33 3.29 -0.19
C TRP A 28 -14.09 2.39 -1.40
N LYS A 29 -15.13 1.62 -1.80
CA LYS A 29 -15.19 0.88 -3.07
C LYS A 29 -16.62 0.84 -3.63
N PRO A 30 -16.79 0.79 -4.97
CA PRO A 30 -18.09 0.65 -5.60
C PRO A 30 -18.76 -0.68 -5.24
N SER A 31 -20.08 -0.64 -5.00
CA SER A 31 -20.86 -1.83 -4.66
C SER A 31 -21.00 -2.75 -5.87
N GLY A 32 -20.73 -4.04 -5.68
CA GLY A 32 -20.94 -5.08 -6.69
C GLY A 32 -19.79 -5.27 -7.67
N GLU A 33 -18.67 -4.55 -7.51
CA GLU A 33 -17.46 -4.74 -8.31
C GLU A 33 -16.38 -5.48 -7.52
N ALA A 34 -15.68 -6.40 -8.18
CA ALA A 34 -14.49 -7.04 -7.63
C ALA A 34 -13.29 -6.09 -7.80
N THR A 35 -13.17 -5.12 -6.88
CA THR A 35 -12.09 -4.13 -6.89
C THR A 35 -11.52 -3.92 -5.48
N ASN A 36 -10.22 -3.68 -5.43
CA ASN A 36 -9.51 -3.34 -4.21
C ASN A 36 -9.57 -1.83 -3.98
N THR A 37 -9.80 -1.46 -2.73
CA THR A 37 -9.74 -0.09 -2.20
C THR A 37 -8.33 0.49 -2.33
N ILE A 38 -8.20 1.80 -2.15
CA ILE A 38 -6.88 2.44 -2.05
C ILE A 38 -6.09 1.85 -0.88
N TRP A 39 -6.73 1.67 0.27
CA TRP A 39 -6.13 1.06 1.47
C TRP A 39 -5.58 -0.35 1.21
N GLU A 40 -6.40 -1.22 0.60
CA GLU A 40 -6.00 -2.59 0.27
C GLU A 40 -4.79 -2.60 -0.68
N ASN A 41 -4.79 -1.77 -1.73
CA ASN A 41 -3.66 -1.66 -2.65
C ASN A 41 -2.39 -1.13 -1.97
N VAL A 42 -2.52 -0.16 -1.06
CA VAL A 42 -1.38 0.37 -0.28
C VAL A 42 -0.79 -0.71 0.62
N ASN A 43 -1.61 -1.52 1.31
CA ASN A 43 -1.15 -2.66 2.09
C ASN A 43 -0.36 -3.67 1.24
N HIS A 44 -0.88 -4.02 0.07
CA HIS A 44 -0.21 -4.93 -0.86
C HIS A 44 1.18 -4.41 -1.26
N LEU A 45 1.28 -3.12 -1.57
CA LEU A 45 2.55 -2.48 -1.93
C LEU A 45 3.53 -2.40 -0.75
N ILE A 46 3.04 -2.10 0.46
CA ILE A 46 3.87 -2.03 1.67
C ILE A 46 4.49 -3.41 1.95
N TYR A 47 3.70 -4.48 1.90
CA TYR A 47 4.17 -5.84 2.12
C TYR A 47 5.41 -6.17 1.28
N TYR A 48 5.34 -5.94 -0.03
CA TYR A 48 6.45 -6.25 -0.93
C TYR A 48 7.65 -5.33 -0.76
N LYS A 49 7.44 -4.06 -0.39
CA LYS A 49 8.52 -3.12 -0.07
C LYS A 49 9.26 -3.53 1.20
N GLU A 50 8.54 -3.90 2.25
CA GLU A 50 9.12 -4.38 3.51
C GLU A 50 9.89 -5.68 3.30
N ARG A 51 9.32 -6.62 2.52
CA ARG A 51 10.00 -7.86 2.14
C ARG A 51 11.28 -7.56 1.36
N LEU A 52 11.24 -6.65 0.39
CA LEU A 52 12.43 -6.25 -0.37
C LEU A 52 13.49 -5.60 0.52
N ALA A 53 13.08 -4.69 1.41
CA ALA A 53 13.99 -4.04 2.36
C ALA A 53 14.67 -5.07 3.27
N ALA A 54 13.91 -6.00 3.85
CA ALA A 54 14.47 -7.07 4.68
C ALA A 54 15.52 -7.91 3.93
N ASN A 55 15.26 -8.26 2.66
CA ASN A 55 16.22 -8.99 1.83
C ASN A 55 17.50 -8.17 1.57
N LEU A 56 17.37 -6.88 1.26
CA LEU A 56 18.53 -6.00 1.03
C LEU A 56 19.36 -5.78 2.30
N GLU A 57 18.71 -5.76 3.45
CA GLU A 57 19.33 -5.60 4.76
C GLU A 57 19.86 -6.91 5.36
N GLY A 58 19.60 -8.05 4.71
CA GLY A 58 19.97 -9.38 5.23
C GLY A 58 19.19 -9.78 6.48
N ARG A 59 18.04 -9.16 6.75
CA ARG A 59 17.15 -9.53 7.85
C ARG A 59 16.25 -10.69 7.45
N GLU A 60 15.93 -11.55 8.40
CA GLU A 60 14.95 -12.61 8.21
C GLU A 60 13.54 -12.02 7.98
N TRP A 61 12.84 -12.54 6.97
CA TRP A 61 11.46 -12.19 6.67
C TRP A 61 10.50 -13.28 7.17
N THR A 62 9.76 -12.97 8.23
CA THR A 62 8.89 -13.94 8.91
C THR A 62 7.41 -13.84 8.52
N HIS A 63 7.00 -12.74 7.87
CA HIS A 63 5.61 -12.50 7.48
C HIS A 63 5.33 -13.07 6.09
N ASN A 64 5.31 -14.39 5.96
CA ASN A 64 5.03 -15.05 4.68
C ASN A 64 3.52 -15.17 4.47
N LEU A 65 2.95 -14.12 3.87
CA LEU A 65 1.53 -14.04 3.48
C LEU A 65 1.34 -14.52 2.04
N ASP A 66 0.20 -15.16 1.78
CA ASP A 66 -0.27 -15.42 0.42
C ASP A 66 -0.66 -14.12 -0.30
N GLY A 67 -0.71 -14.16 -1.64
CA GLY A 67 -0.97 -12.99 -2.49
C GLY A 67 -2.20 -12.19 -2.05
N ASP A 68 -3.32 -12.87 -1.76
CA ASP A 68 -4.57 -12.21 -1.36
C ASP A 68 -4.54 -11.67 0.09
N GLU A 69 -3.77 -12.30 0.98
CA GLU A 69 -3.66 -11.88 2.38
C GLU A 69 -2.95 -10.53 2.51
N THR A 70 -2.05 -10.21 1.57
CA THR A 70 -1.28 -8.96 1.60
C THR A 70 -2.12 -7.69 1.46
N PHE A 71 -3.35 -7.77 0.92
CA PHE A 71 -4.29 -6.64 0.88
C PHE A 71 -4.77 -6.21 2.28
N TYR A 72 -4.61 -7.08 3.28
CA TYR A 72 -5.10 -6.90 4.65
C TYR A 72 -3.97 -6.83 5.69
N LEU A 73 -2.77 -6.38 5.27
CA LEU A 73 -1.59 -6.26 6.15
C LEU A 73 -1.85 -5.40 7.39
N THR A 74 -2.66 -4.35 7.26
CA THR A 74 -3.07 -3.49 8.37
C THR A 74 -4.59 -3.46 8.48
N ASN A 75 -5.08 -3.39 9.72
CA ASN A 75 -6.50 -3.22 9.99
C ASN A 75 -6.97 -1.84 9.54
N GLN A 76 -8.11 -1.78 8.85
CA GLN A 76 -8.79 -0.53 8.54
C GLN A 76 -9.31 0.09 9.85
N SER A 77 -8.90 1.31 10.16
CA SER A 77 -9.48 2.09 11.26
C SER A 77 -10.63 2.93 10.73
N ASN A 78 -11.77 2.88 11.41
CA ASN A 78 -12.99 3.63 11.07
C ASN A 78 -13.14 4.93 11.88
N ASP A 79 -12.08 5.36 12.57
CA ASP A 79 -12.07 6.56 13.43
C ASP A 79 -11.70 7.82 12.65
#